data_AF-A0A2V8NJX3-F1
#
_entry.id   AF-A0A2V8NJX3-F1
#
_cell.length_a   1.000
_cell.length_b   1.000
_cell.length_c   1.000
_cell.angle_alpha   90.00
_cell.angle_beta   90.00
_cell.angle_gamma   90.00
#
_symmetry.space_group_name_H-M   'P 1'
#
loop_
_entity.id
_entity.type
_entity.pdbx_description
1 polymer ?
#
loop_
_entity_poly.entity_id
_entity_poly.type
_entity_poly.pdbx_seq_one_letter_code
_entity_poly.pdbx_strand_id
1 'polypeptide(L)'
;MVKRTVQSATPLARFITDRLCELGLKQVDFCRQTGFDQGLLSKLQSGVITTVNLESALRLADGLRVSPAQILSMLGKEDAHHLLKKLYGNNVCAQCASETATPEPVQSITVAAQQAFILGRDMTPVLVMLRHLSTTRRATAETTTERASPQRTFVK
;
A
#
# COMPACT_ATOMS: atom_id res chain seq x y z
N MET A 1 38.81 3.95 -15.55
CA MET A 1 37.38 3.74 -15.26
C MET A 1 37.22 3.69 -13.75
N VAL A 2 36.77 4.79 -13.13
CA VAL A 2 36.82 4.96 -11.66
C VAL A 2 35.66 4.21 -11.01
N LYS A 3 35.96 3.09 -10.34
CA LYS A 3 35.02 2.43 -9.42
C LYS A 3 34.86 3.34 -8.19
N ARG A 4 33.75 4.11 -8.12
CA ARG A 4 33.40 4.85 -6.90
C ARG A 4 33.03 3.84 -5.81
N THR A 5 33.71 3.99 -4.70
CA THR A 5 33.62 3.22 -3.46
C THR A 5 32.22 3.24 -2.88
N VAL A 6 31.58 2.06 -2.89
CA VAL A 6 30.36 1.72 -2.16
C VAL A 6 30.73 1.55 -0.68
N GLN A 7 30.69 2.61 0.13
CA GLN A 7 30.97 2.46 1.57
C GLN A 7 29.90 3.02 2.52
N SER A 8 28.75 3.48 2.03
CA SER A 8 27.59 3.76 2.90
C SER A 8 26.26 3.66 2.17
N ALA A 9 26.12 2.70 1.23
CA ALA A 9 24.83 2.44 0.61
C ALA A 9 23.84 1.94 1.69
N THR A 10 22.75 2.69 1.86
CA THR A 10 21.63 2.36 2.76
C THR A 10 21.04 0.99 2.36
N PRO A 11 20.32 0.30 3.27
CA PRO A 11 19.65 -0.95 2.92
C PRO A 11 18.77 -0.82 1.67
N LEU A 12 18.04 0.29 1.56
CA LEU A 12 17.23 0.62 0.39
C LEU A 12 18.08 0.83 -0.87
N ALA A 13 19.20 1.55 -0.78
CA ALA A 13 20.08 1.81 -1.92
C ALA A 13 20.65 0.51 -2.52
N ARG A 14 21.07 -0.42 -1.64
CA ARG A 14 21.55 -1.75 -2.04
C ARG A 14 20.42 -2.53 -2.71
N PHE A 15 19.27 -2.61 -2.03
CA PHE A 15 18.09 -3.30 -2.54
C PHE A 15 17.65 -2.81 -3.93
N ILE A 16 17.57 -1.49 -4.15
CA ILE A 16 17.20 -0.93 -5.46
C ILE A 16 18.22 -1.36 -6.52
N THR A 17 19.51 -1.28 -6.20
CA THR A 17 20.59 -1.57 -7.15
C THR A 17 20.61 -3.04 -7.54
N ASP A 18 20.50 -3.93 -6.55
CA ASP A 18 20.46 -5.37 -6.76
C ASP A 18 19.21 -5.74 -7.58
N ARG A 19 18.05 -5.17 -7.22
CA ARG A 19 16.80 -5.47 -7.91
C ARG A 19 16.76 -4.97 -9.36
N LEU A 20 17.32 -3.80 -9.64
CA LEU A 20 17.48 -3.32 -11.03
C LEU A 20 18.40 -4.23 -11.83
N CYS A 21 19.48 -4.72 -11.21
CA CYS A 21 20.41 -5.67 -11.82
C CYS A 21 19.70 -7.01 -12.16
N GLU A 22 18.94 -7.56 -11.21
CA GLU A 22 18.13 -8.78 -11.41
C GLU A 22 17.10 -8.63 -12.53
N LEU A 23 16.49 -7.45 -12.66
CA LEU A 23 15.54 -7.14 -13.73
C LEU A 23 16.22 -6.83 -15.07
N GLY A 24 17.56 -6.73 -15.11
CA GLY A 24 18.30 -6.31 -16.30
C GLY A 24 18.01 -4.88 -16.74
N LEU A 25 17.54 -4.02 -15.82
CA LEU A 25 17.13 -2.64 -16.12
C LEU A 25 18.22 -1.64 -15.78
N LYS A 26 18.48 -0.72 -16.71
CA LYS A 26 19.26 0.50 -16.39
C LYS A 26 18.37 1.50 -15.68
N GLN A 27 18.99 2.36 -14.88
CA GLN A 27 18.30 3.44 -14.16
C GLN A 27 17.45 4.32 -15.10
N VAL A 28 17.99 4.70 -16.26
CA VAL A 28 17.29 5.55 -17.25
C VAL A 28 16.05 4.84 -17.80
N ASP A 29 16.16 3.54 -18.08
CA ASP A 29 15.06 2.76 -18.63
C ASP A 29 13.96 2.58 -17.59
N PHE A 30 14.33 2.31 -16.34
CA PHE A 30 13.41 2.27 -15.22
C PHE A 30 12.64 3.58 -15.06
N CYS A 31 13.33 4.73 -15.04
CA CYS A 31 12.71 6.03 -14.90
C CYS A 31 11.74 6.34 -16.04
N ARG A 32 12.10 5.97 -17.29
CA ARG A 32 11.23 6.12 -18.46
C ARG A 32 9.97 5.26 -18.38
N GLN A 33 10.09 4.01 -17.93
CA GLN A 33 8.95 3.07 -17.88
C GLN A 33 7.98 3.40 -16.74
N THR A 34 8.49 3.88 -15.61
CA THR A 34 7.72 4.07 -14.37
C THR A 34 7.28 5.51 -14.13
N GLY A 35 7.86 6.47 -14.87
CA GLY A 35 7.71 7.89 -14.58
C GLY A 35 8.38 8.32 -13.27
N PHE A 36 9.30 7.51 -12.73
CA PHE A 36 10.05 7.84 -11.51
C PHE A 36 11.15 8.86 -11.80
N ASP A 37 11.33 9.86 -10.93
CA ASP A 37 12.33 10.91 -11.12
C ASP A 37 13.76 10.37 -11.08
N GLN A 38 14.52 10.63 -12.14
CA GLN A 38 15.88 10.11 -12.28
C GLN A 38 16.85 10.73 -11.26
N GLY A 39 16.69 12.01 -10.93
CA GLY A 39 17.51 12.68 -9.92
C GLY A 39 17.29 12.09 -8.54
N LEU A 40 16.04 11.81 -8.19
CA LEU A 40 15.62 11.17 -6.96
C LEU A 40 16.18 9.75 -6.86
N LEU A 41 16.08 8.96 -7.93
CA LEU A 41 16.61 7.59 -7.96
C LEU A 41 18.12 7.56 -7.77
N SER A 42 18.84 8.47 -8.44
CA SER A 42 20.28 8.61 -8.29
C SER A 42 20.68 8.99 -6.86
N LYS A 43 19.92 9.86 -6.20
CA LYS A 43 20.17 10.25 -4.80
C LYS A 43 19.85 9.13 -3.83
N LEU A 44 18.80 8.33 -4.09
CA LEU A 44 18.47 7.14 -3.29
C LEU A 44 19.57 6.08 -3.40
N GLN A 45 19.99 5.71 -4.62
CA GLN A 45 21.01 4.68 -4.83
C GLN A 45 22.40 5.08 -4.30
N SER A 46 22.69 6.37 -4.22
CA SER A 46 23.91 6.88 -3.58
C SER A 46 23.77 7.06 -2.06
N GLY A 47 22.58 6.88 -1.49
CA GLY A 47 22.31 7.08 -0.06
C GLY A 47 22.29 8.55 0.38
N VAL A 48 22.34 9.51 -0.55
CA VAL A 48 22.25 10.95 -0.25
C VAL A 48 20.90 11.31 0.36
N ILE A 49 19.84 10.62 -0.08
CA ILE A 49 18.52 10.71 0.52
C ILE A 49 18.06 9.33 0.97
N THR A 50 17.34 9.30 2.09
CA THR A 50 16.76 8.10 2.70
C THR A 50 15.24 8.16 2.74
N THR A 51 14.65 9.26 2.28
CA THR A 51 13.22 9.52 2.38
C THR A 51 12.65 9.92 1.04
N VAL A 52 11.43 9.49 0.78
CA VAL A 52 10.61 9.88 -0.38
C VAL A 52 9.16 10.05 0.04
N ASN A 53 8.37 10.76 -0.76
CA ASN A 53 6.92 10.82 -0.57
C ASN A 53 6.26 9.47 -0.88
N LEU A 54 4.99 9.32 -0.48
CA LEU A 54 4.27 8.05 -0.64
C LEU A 54 4.11 7.65 -2.11
N GLU A 55 3.75 8.59 -2.97
CA GLU A 55 3.59 8.36 -4.41
C GLU A 55 4.87 7.79 -5.05
N SER A 56 6.03 8.38 -4.75
CA SER A 56 7.32 7.89 -5.22
C SER A 56 7.62 6.51 -4.65
N ALA A 57 7.36 6.26 -3.37
CA ALA A 57 7.55 4.93 -2.77
C ALA A 57 6.70 3.86 -3.49
N LEU A 58 5.46 4.19 -3.86
CA LEU A 58 4.57 3.30 -4.58
C LEU A 58 5.04 3.06 -6.03
N ARG A 59 5.44 4.11 -6.76
CA ARG A 59 6.04 3.96 -8.10
C ARG A 59 7.32 3.13 -8.07
N LEU A 60 8.13 3.31 -7.03
CA LEU A 60 9.36 2.54 -6.83
C LEU A 60 9.03 1.05 -6.62
N ALA A 61 8.04 0.75 -5.76
CA ALA A 61 7.61 -0.62 -5.51
C ALA A 61 7.06 -1.30 -6.78
N ASP A 62 6.19 -0.60 -7.51
CA ASP A 62 5.62 -1.07 -8.77
C ASP A 62 6.70 -1.33 -9.83
N GLY A 63 7.57 -0.36 -10.05
CA GLY A 63 8.67 -0.48 -11.00
C GLY A 63 9.65 -1.61 -10.68
N LEU A 64 9.94 -1.84 -9.40
CA LEU A 64 10.82 -2.91 -8.94
C LEU A 64 10.12 -4.27 -8.83
N ARG A 65 8.81 -4.32 -9.09
CA ARG A 65 7.95 -5.50 -8.99
C ARG A 65 8.01 -6.14 -7.61
N VAL A 66 7.88 -5.32 -6.57
CA VAL A 66 7.91 -5.73 -5.16
C VAL A 66 6.73 -5.13 -4.41
N SER A 67 6.42 -5.70 -3.23
CA SER A 67 5.31 -5.17 -2.45
C SER A 67 5.62 -3.77 -1.91
N PRO A 68 4.62 -2.86 -1.88
CA PRO A 68 4.76 -1.56 -1.21
C PRO A 68 5.22 -1.67 0.24
N ALA A 69 4.79 -2.73 0.94
CA ALA A 69 5.18 -3.02 2.32
C ALA A 69 6.70 -3.08 2.50
N GLN A 70 7.38 -3.75 1.57
CA GLN A 70 8.82 -3.96 1.61
C GLN A 70 9.59 -2.65 1.43
N ILE A 71 9.19 -1.81 0.46
CA ILE A 71 9.78 -0.49 0.25
C ILE A 71 9.51 0.43 1.46
N LEU A 72 8.27 0.44 1.96
CA LEU A 72 7.88 1.28 3.09
C LEU A 72 8.59 0.89 4.38
N SER A 73 8.78 -0.41 4.66
CA SER A 73 9.56 -0.86 5.82
C SER A 73 11.02 -0.42 5.72
N MET A 74 11.65 -0.53 4.54
CA MET A 74 13.01 -0.01 4.33
C MET A 74 13.13 1.52 4.46
N LEU A 75 12.02 2.25 4.28
CA LEU A 75 11.93 3.70 4.50
C LEU A 75 11.56 4.06 5.95
N GLY A 76 11.31 3.08 6.83
CA GLY A 76 10.82 3.30 8.20
C GLY A 76 9.39 3.85 8.25
N LYS A 77 8.55 3.53 7.25
CA LYS A 77 7.18 4.05 7.08
C LYS A 77 6.14 2.94 7.14
N GLU A 78 6.26 2.05 8.12
CA GLU A 78 5.37 0.90 8.33
C GLU A 78 3.93 1.34 8.62
N ASP A 79 3.77 2.44 9.37
CA ASP A 79 2.47 3.06 9.64
C ASP A 79 1.74 3.47 8.36
N ALA A 80 2.47 3.93 7.33
CA ALA A 80 1.87 4.31 6.06
C ALA A 80 1.28 3.09 5.33
N HIS A 81 1.92 1.93 5.45
CA HIS A 81 1.39 0.68 4.92
C HIS A 81 0.11 0.25 5.65
N HIS A 82 0.08 0.38 6.98
CA HIS A 82 -1.12 0.10 7.78
C HIS A 82 -2.28 1.03 7.41
N LEU A 83 -2.01 2.32 7.23
CA LEU A 83 -3.01 3.29 6.79
C LEU A 83 -3.53 2.97 5.39
N LEU A 84 -2.65 2.61 4.45
CA LEU A 84 -3.05 2.19 3.10
C LEU A 84 -3.95 0.96 3.14
N LYS A 85 -3.58 -0.08 3.90
CA LYS A 85 -4.41 -1.28 4.11
C LYS A 85 -5.76 -0.93 4.73
N LYS A 86 -5.80 -0.01 5.70
CA LYS A 86 -7.06 0.41 6.36
C LYS A 86 -7.99 1.16 5.40
N LEU A 87 -7.44 2.06 4.59
CA LEU A 87 -8.22 2.94 3.70
C LEU A 87 -8.70 2.23 2.43
N TYR A 88 -7.86 1.38 1.86
CA TYR A 88 -8.11 0.79 0.53
C TYR A 88 -8.27 -0.74 0.55
N GLY A 89 -8.14 -1.38 1.72
CA GLY A 89 -8.20 -2.83 1.85
C GLY A 89 -7.05 -3.53 1.12
N ASN A 90 -7.31 -4.75 0.63
CA ASN A 90 -6.33 -5.52 -0.15
C ASN A 90 -6.16 -5.03 -1.60
N ASN A 91 -6.90 -3.99 -2.02
CA ASN A 91 -6.89 -3.52 -3.42
C ASN A 91 -5.59 -2.78 -3.80
N VAL A 92 -4.74 -2.42 -2.83
CA VAL A 92 -3.46 -1.72 -3.07
C VAL A 92 -2.39 -2.67 -3.60
N CYS A 93 -2.54 -3.98 -3.40
CA CYS A 93 -1.49 -4.94 -3.67
C CYS A 93 -2.10 -6.34 -3.87
N ALA A 94 -2.20 -6.80 -5.12
CA ALA A 94 -2.65 -8.16 -5.45
C ALA A 94 -1.78 -9.24 -4.76
N GLN A 95 -0.51 -8.93 -4.52
CA GLN A 95 0.45 -9.79 -3.81
C GLN A 95 0.27 -9.80 -2.29
N CYS A 96 -0.50 -8.87 -1.73
CA CYS A 96 -0.78 -8.74 -0.30
C CYS A 96 -2.16 -9.33 0.08
N ALA A 97 -2.88 -9.90 -0.90
CA ALA A 97 -4.21 -10.46 -0.73
C ALA A 97 -4.23 -11.75 0.12
N SER A 98 -3.07 -12.33 0.42
CA SER A 98 -2.97 -13.60 1.16
C SER A 98 -3.22 -13.47 2.66
N GLU A 99 -3.34 -12.26 3.23
CA GLU A 99 -3.19 -12.11 4.70
C GLU A 99 -4.30 -11.36 5.44
N THR A 100 -5.43 -11.05 4.81
CA THR A 100 -6.63 -10.69 5.58
C THR A 100 -7.84 -11.45 5.09
N ALA A 101 -8.32 -12.33 5.97
CA ALA A 101 -9.63 -12.95 5.87
C ALA A 101 -10.65 -11.86 5.57
N THR A 102 -11.30 -11.95 4.41
CA THR A 102 -12.51 -11.19 4.12
C THR A 102 -13.43 -11.30 5.34
N PRO A 103 -13.96 -10.19 5.88
CA PRO A 103 -14.84 -10.25 7.04
C PRO A 103 -16.00 -11.21 6.75
N GLU A 104 -16.34 -12.07 7.70
CA GLU A 104 -17.37 -13.11 7.55
C GLU A 104 -18.67 -12.60 6.88
N PRO A 105 -19.21 -11.40 7.21
CA PRO A 105 -20.42 -10.91 6.55
C PRO A 105 -20.27 -10.69 5.04
N VAL A 106 -19.07 -10.30 4.59
CA VAL A 106 -18.77 -10.07 3.17
C VAL A 106 -18.61 -11.41 2.44
N GLN A 107 -18.04 -12.42 3.10
CA GLN A 107 -17.96 -13.77 2.53
C GLN A 107 -19.35 -14.35 2.33
N SER A 108 -20.20 -14.29 3.36
CA SER A 108 -21.56 -14.82 3.35
C SER A 108 -22.43 -14.15 2.27
N ILE A 109 -22.30 -12.84 2.09
CA ILE A 109 -23.01 -12.12 1.01
C ILE A 109 -22.47 -12.51 -0.37
N THR A 110 -21.15 -12.66 -0.52
CA THR A 110 -20.54 -13.05 -1.80
C THR A 110 -21.00 -14.45 -2.22
N VAL A 111 -21.04 -15.39 -1.28
CA VAL A 111 -21.53 -16.76 -1.52
C VAL A 111 -23.01 -16.75 -1.91
N ALA A 112 -23.85 -16.02 -1.17
CA ALA A 112 -25.28 -15.93 -1.47
C ALA A 112 -25.55 -15.27 -2.84
N ALA A 113 -24.77 -14.25 -3.19
CA ALA A 113 -24.82 -13.58 -4.48
C ALA A 113 -24.46 -14.52 -5.63
N GLN A 114 -23.39 -15.31 -5.44
CA GLN A 114 -22.93 -16.25 -6.45
C GLN A 114 -23.95 -17.38 -6.67
N GLN A 115 -24.57 -17.87 -5.59
CA GLN A 115 -25.66 -18.84 -5.67
C GLN A 115 -26.90 -18.27 -6.37
N ALA A 116 -27.31 -17.04 -6.04
CA ALA A 116 -28.44 -16.38 -6.69
C ALA A 116 -28.20 -16.19 -8.21
N PHE A 117 -26.99 -15.80 -8.59
CA PHE A 117 -26.59 -15.66 -9.98
C PHE A 117 -26.64 -16.99 -10.75
N ILE A 118 -26.08 -18.07 -10.18
CA ILE A 118 -26.11 -19.41 -10.79
C ILE A 118 -27.56 -19.89 -10.98
N LEU A 119 -28.45 -19.56 -10.03
CA LEU A 119 -29.86 -19.94 -10.07
C LEU A 119 -30.72 -18.99 -10.92
N GLY A 120 -30.12 -18.01 -11.60
CA GLY A 120 -30.83 -17.04 -12.44
C GLY A 120 -31.80 -16.14 -11.67
N ARG A 121 -31.55 -15.92 -10.37
CA ARG A 121 -32.41 -15.12 -9.50
C ARG A 121 -32.02 -13.64 -9.49
N ASP A 122 -32.98 -12.81 -9.11
CA ASP A 122 -32.77 -11.38 -8.97
C ASP A 122 -31.70 -11.06 -7.92
N MET A 123 -30.74 -10.22 -8.32
CA MET A 123 -29.59 -9.80 -7.52
C MET A 123 -29.85 -8.50 -6.75
N THR A 124 -31.01 -7.86 -6.95
CA THR A 124 -31.40 -6.61 -6.28
C THR A 124 -31.26 -6.68 -4.75
N PRO A 125 -31.66 -7.76 -4.05
CA PRO A 125 -31.51 -7.85 -2.59
C PRO A 125 -30.04 -7.80 -2.12
N VAL A 126 -29.13 -8.44 -2.86
CA VAL A 126 -27.69 -8.43 -2.57
C VAL A 126 -27.12 -7.02 -2.69
N LEU A 127 -27.51 -6.30 -3.75
CA LEU A 127 -27.08 -4.92 -3.97
C LEU A 127 -27.58 -3.98 -2.88
N VAL A 128 -28.80 -4.18 -2.39
CA VAL A 128 -29.37 -3.43 -1.26
C VAL A 128 -28.60 -3.71 0.03
N MET A 129 -28.27 -4.98 0.33
CA MET A 129 -27.47 -5.34 1.50
C MET A 129 -26.06 -4.75 1.46
N LEU A 130 -25.38 -4.80 0.30
CA LEU A 130 -24.06 -4.20 0.12
C LEU A 130 -24.09 -2.68 0.32
N ARG A 131 -25.13 -2.00 -0.20
CA ARG A 131 -25.34 -0.57 0.04
C ARG A 131 -25.52 -0.29 1.52
N HIS A 132 -26.34 -1.05 2.22
CA HIS A 132 -26.56 -0.87 3.66
C HIS A 132 -25.27 -1.05 4.48
N LEU A 133 -24.48 -2.09 4.19
CA LEU A 133 -23.19 -2.30 4.86
C LEU A 133 -22.18 -1.17 4.58
N SER A 134 -22.19 -0.62 3.37
CA SER A 134 -21.32 0.51 3.01
C SER A 134 -21.70 1.78 3.78
N THR A 135 -23.00 2.03 3.99
CA THR A 135 -23.49 3.17 4.79
C THR A 135 -23.19 2.99 6.28
N THR A 136 -23.39 1.79 6.82
CA THR A 136 -23.12 1.49 8.22
C THR A 136 -21.63 1.60 8.56
N ARG A 137 -20.74 1.18 7.65
CA ARG A 137 -19.28 1.35 7.82
C ARG A 137 -18.87 2.82 7.94
N ARG A 138 -19.48 3.72 7.14
CA ARG A 138 -19.20 5.16 7.22
C ARG A 138 -19.63 5.74 8.56
N ALA A 139 -20.82 5.39 9.04
CA ALA A 139 -21.32 5.85 10.35
C ALA A 139 -20.46 5.37 11.54
N THR A 140 -19.92 4.14 11.49
CA THR A 140 -19.03 3.61 12.55
C THR A 140 -17.64 4.27 12.57
N ALA A 141 -17.17 4.81 11.44
CA ALA A 141 -15.90 5.53 11.36
C ALA A 141 -15.99 6.92 12.02
N GLU A 142 -17.16 7.57 11.94
CA GLU A 142 -17.42 8.88 12.52
C GLU A 142 -17.52 8.81 14.06
N THR A 143 -18.18 7.80 14.61
CA THR A 143 -18.35 7.61 16.06
C THR A 143 -17.08 7.23 16.83
N THR A 144 -16.08 6.67 16.14
CA THR A 144 -14.80 6.31 16.79
C THR A 144 -13.89 7.54 16.98
N THR A 145 -14.09 8.60 16.19
CA THR A 145 -13.28 9.82 16.27
C THR A 145 -13.69 10.73 17.44
N GLU A 146 -14.92 10.59 17.93
CA GLU A 146 -15.47 11.44 19.01
C GLU A 146 -15.10 10.96 20.43
N ARG A 147 -14.62 9.73 20.60
CA ARG A 147 -14.25 9.16 21.92
C ARG A 147 -12.79 9.38 22.33
N ALA A 148 -11.97 10.05 21.52
CA ALA A 148 -10.53 10.22 21.77
C ALA A 148 -10.12 11.59 22.33
N SER A 149 -11.01 12.30 23.04
CA SER A 149 -10.66 13.50 23.82
C SER A 149 -10.75 13.23 25.32
N PRO A 150 -9.64 12.93 26.03
CA PRO A 150 -9.63 13.03 27.48
C PRO A 150 -9.56 14.50 27.88
N GLN A 151 -10.55 14.92 28.67
CA GLN A 151 -10.64 16.23 29.29
C GLN A 151 -9.36 16.54 30.09
N ARG A 152 -8.70 17.65 29.76
CA ARG A 152 -7.69 18.28 30.64
C ARG A 152 -8.40 18.80 31.88
N THR A 153 -8.26 18.10 33.00
CA THR A 153 -8.58 18.63 34.33
C THR A 153 -7.58 19.73 34.69
N PHE A 154 -8.12 20.93 34.85
CA PHE A 154 -7.47 22.11 35.40
C PHE A 154 -7.25 21.90 36.91
N VAL A 155 -6.03 22.09 37.40
CA VAL A 155 -5.75 22.21 38.84
C VAL A 155 -5.17 23.60 39.07
N LYS A 156 -5.78 24.34 40.01
CA LYS A 156 -5.36 25.65 40.51
C LYS A 156 -4.19 25.51 41.48
#